data_AF-A0A370DKL1-F1
#
_entry.id   AF-A0A370DKL1-F1
#
_cell.length_a   1.000
_cell.length_b   1.000
_cell.length_c   1.000
_cell.angle_alpha   90.00
_cell.angle_beta   90.00
_cell.angle_gamma   90.00
#
_symmetry.space_group_name_H-M   'P 1'
#
loop_
_entity.id
_entity.type
_entity.pdbx_description
1 polymer ?
#
loop_
_entity_poly.entity_id
_entity_poly.type
_entity_poly.pdbx_seq_one_letter_code
_entity_poly.pdbx_strand_id
1 'polypeptide(L)'
;MPTISAPGIGSGLDVNSIVDQLMALEQIPIQKLQSKEADFLTQISAYGALRGSLSSFQSTVDKLNGFSGIGLFSASSADEAVFTVNADNDAAAGSYDIVVQALAESHKMGSASFADSDTTTIGNAGDTMTLAVGTQSFNVDIGGKTLSQIEQAINEATDNTGISAGIIQENSGSFYLTLTSDETGVENAMTVSFADSGDNPIADPLTMVQTRAAADAQLLVDNSYTITRSSNSISDAIQGVTLELLATSADEVALNVDKDLGAVQTTVQSFVDAYNSLRDTLSTTWQW
;
A
#
# COMPACT_ATOMS: atom_id res chain seq x y z
N MET A 1 28.51 -80.96 -44.10
CA MET A 1 28.48 -81.25 -42.65
C MET A 1 29.90 -81.35 -42.15
N PRO A 2 30.28 -80.46 -41.24
CA PRO A 2 30.60 -80.85 -39.87
C PRO A 2 29.62 -80.14 -38.92
N THR A 3 28.66 -80.89 -38.38
CA THR A 3 28.58 -81.25 -36.94
C THR A 3 28.48 -80.04 -36.01
N ILE A 4 27.23 -79.63 -35.78
CA ILE A 4 26.79 -79.06 -34.51
C ILE A 4 27.19 -80.03 -33.40
N SER A 5 27.96 -79.54 -32.43
CA SER A 5 28.12 -80.17 -31.12
C SER A 5 27.33 -79.32 -30.11
N ALA A 6 26.05 -79.64 -29.95
CA ALA A 6 25.29 -79.35 -28.73
C ALA A 6 25.40 -80.62 -27.86
N PRO A 7 25.09 -80.66 -26.54
CA PRO A 7 24.73 -79.63 -25.55
C PRO A 7 25.54 -79.78 -24.23
N GLY A 8 25.76 -78.67 -23.51
CA GLY A 8 26.53 -78.68 -22.25
C GLY A 8 26.02 -77.64 -21.26
N ILE A 9 24.95 -77.99 -20.56
CA ILE A 9 24.48 -77.42 -19.30
C ILE A 9 25.63 -77.40 -18.27
N GLY A 10 26.44 -76.34 -18.23
CA GLY A 10 27.54 -76.23 -17.26
C GLY A 10 28.78 -75.46 -17.70
N SER A 11 28.73 -74.65 -18.76
CA SER A 11 29.75 -73.63 -19.00
C SER A 11 29.29 -72.35 -18.32
N GLY A 12 30.15 -71.74 -17.50
CA GLY A 12 30.01 -70.36 -17.04
C GLY A 12 30.12 -69.41 -18.23
N LEU A 13 29.19 -69.53 -19.17
CA LEU A 13 28.78 -68.44 -20.01
C LEU A 13 28.31 -67.41 -19.00
N ASP A 14 29.09 -66.36 -18.85
CA ASP A 14 28.71 -65.20 -18.06
C ASP A 14 27.62 -64.48 -18.87
N VAL A 15 26.45 -65.12 -18.92
CA VAL A 15 25.24 -64.63 -19.55
C VAL A 15 24.88 -63.31 -18.90
N ASN A 16 25.20 -63.13 -17.61
CA ASN A 16 25.12 -61.84 -16.95
C ASN A 16 26.06 -60.83 -17.63
N SER A 17 27.35 -61.11 -17.85
CA SER A 17 28.23 -60.17 -18.56
C SER A 17 27.85 -59.90 -20.03
N ILE A 18 27.34 -60.91 -20.76
CA ILE A 18 26.89 -60.71 -22.15
C ILE A 18 25.60 -59.89 -22.18
N VAL A 19 24.69 -60.14 -21.23
CA VAL A 19 23.47 -59.33 -21.04
C VAL A 19 23.85 -57.93 -20.59
N ASP A 20 24.80 -57.75 -19.67
CA ASP A 20 25.30 -56.45 -19.22
C ASP A 20 25.98 -55.68 -20.36
N GLN A 21 26.77 -56.36 -21.20
CA GLN A 21 27.40 -55.76 -22.38
C GLN A 21 26.37 -55.37 -23.45
N LEU A 22 25.35 -56.21 -23.69
CA LEU A 22 24.24 -55.89 -24.61
C LEU A 22 23.36 -54.78 -24.06
N MET A 23 23.06 -54.78 -22.75
CA MET A 23 22.32 -53.71 -22.08
C MET A 23 23.12 -52.40 -22.09
N ALA A 24 24.44 -52.43 -21.90
CA ALA A 24 25.29 -51.24 -22.01
C ALA A 24 25.28 -50.67 -23.43
N LEU A 25 25.28 -51.53 -24.46
CA LEU A 25 25.16 -51.10 -25.86
C LEU A 25 23.78 -50.52 -26.15
N GLU A 26 22.72 -51.13 -25.62
CA GLU A 26 21.33 -50.68 -25.75
C GLU A 26 21.05 -49.40 -24.94
N GLN A 27 21.86 -49.10 -23.92
CA GLN A 27 21.80 -47.85 -23.15
C GLN A 27 22.48 -46.65 -23.84
N ILE A 28 23.34 -46.86 -24.85
CA ILE A 28 23.98 -45.77 -25.62
C ILE A 28 22.98 -44.73 -26.15
N PRO A 29 21.86 -45.09 -26.81
CA PRO A 29 20.86 -44.11 -27.25
C PRO A 29 20.21 -43.36 -26.08
N ILE A 30 20.02 -44.01 -24.93
CA ILE A 30 19.50 -43.38 -23.71
C ILE A 30 20.51 -42.35 -23.17
N GLN A 31 21.79 -42.70 -23.10
CA GLN A 31 22.85 -41.78 -22.68
C GLN A 31 22.98 -40.57 -23.61
N LYS A 32 22.80 -40.75 -24.93
CA LYS A 32 22.75 -39.63 -25.89
C LYS A 32 21.55 -38.72 -25.65
N LEU A 33 20.38 -39.28 -25.32
CA LEU A 33 19.20 -38.49 -24.99
C LEU A 33 19.37 -37.76 -23.66
N GLN A 34 19.96 -38.40 -22.64
CA GLN A 34 20.31 -37.75 -21.36
C GLN A 34 21.33 -36.62 -21.52
N SER A 35 22.32 -36.77 -22.41
CA SER A 35 23.25 -35.70 -22.74
C SER A 35 22.54 -34.53 -23.43
N LYS A 36 21.65 -34.81 -24.39
CA LYS A 36 20.84 -33.77 -25.04
C LYS A 36 19.90 -33.08 -24.06
N GLU A 37 19.30 -33.81 -23.13
CA GLU A 37 18.47 -33.26 -22.07
C GLU A 37 19.29 -32.33 -21.18
N ALA A 38 20.48 -32.73 -20.76
CA ALA A 38 21.41 -31.89 -19.99
C ALA A 38 21.83 -30.62 -20.76
N ASP A 39 22.10 -30.74 -22.07
CA ASP A 39 22.42 -29.60 -22.94
C ASP A 39 21.23 -28.63 -23.04
N PHE A 40 20.02 -29.14 -23.26
CA PHE A 40 18.81 -28.31 -23.32
C PHE A 40 18.49 -27.65 -21.98
N LEU A 41 18.65 -28.34 -20.85
CA LEU A 41 18.48 -27.75 -19.52
C LEU A 41 19.50 -26.63 -19.26
N THR A 42 20.74 -26.79 -19.74
CA THR A 42 21.77 -25.75 -19.67
C THR A 42 21.39 -24.55 -20.53
N GLN A 43 20.92 -24.78 -21.76
CA GLN A 43 20.43 -23.70 -22.64
C GLN A 43 19.23 -22.96 -22.03
N ILE A 44 18.24 -23.68 -21.48
CA ILE A 44 17.06 -23.09 -20.82
C ILE A 44 17.50 -22.21 -19.65
N SER A 45 18.44 -22.69 -18.83
CA SER A 45 18.98 -21.93 -17.70
C SER A 45 19.70 -20.66 -18.16
N ALA A 46 20.47 -20.75 -19.25
CA ALA A 46 21.16 -19.62 -19.84
C ALA A 46 20.21 -18.56 -20.42
N TYR A 47 19.13 -18.98 -21.12
CA TYR A 47 18.07 -18.08 -21.56
C TYR A 47 17.31 -17.44 -20.38
N GLY A 48 17.11 -18.20 -19.29
CA GLY A 48 16.53 -17.68 -18.05
C GLY A 48 17.39 -16.59 -17.42
N ALA A 49 18.70 -16.81 -17.33
CA ALA A 49 19.66 -15.83 -16.86
C ALA A 49 19.67 -14.57 -17.74
N LEU A 50 19.72 -14.73 -19.07
CA LEU A 50 19.66 -13.60 -20.01
C LEU A 50 18.37 -12.79 -19.86
N ARG A 51 17.22 -13.46 -19.75
CA ARG A 51 15.93 -12.81 -19.53
C ARG A 51 15.93 -12.01 -18.23
N GLY A 52 16.49 -12.58 -17.15
CA GLY A 52 16.64 -11.89 -15.87
C GLY A 52 17.48 -10.62 -16.00
N SER A 53 18.69 -10.73 -16.57
CA SER A 53 19.59 -9.58 -16.78
C SER A 53 18.97 -8.51 -17.68
N LEU A 54 18.24 -8.90 -18.74
CA LEU A 54 17.55 -7.97 -19.63
C LEU A 54 16.37 -7.26 -18.93
N SER A 55 15.60 -7.98 -18.11
CA SER A 55 14.53 -7.39 -17.31
C SER A 55 15.06 -6.38 -16.29
N SER A 56 16.18 -6.69 -15.64
CA SER A 56 16.85 -5.77 -14.71
C SER A 56 17.37 -4.53 -15.42
N PHE A 57 18.00 -4.69 -16.59
CA PHE A 57 18.45 -3.57 -17.41
C PHE A 57 17.30 -2.71 -17.94
N GLN A 58 16.20 -3.32 -18.40
CA GLN A 58 14.99 -2.60 -18.78
C GLN A 58 14.47 -1.76 -17.61
N SER A 59 14.40 -2.34 -16.42
CA SER A 59 13.92 -1.63 -15.22
C SER A 59 14.80 -0.44 -14.85
N THR A 60 16.13 -0.52 -15.01
CA THR A 60 17.02 0.62 -14.75
C THR A 60 16.95 1.68 -15.84
N VAL A 61 16.75 1.29 -17.10
CA VAL A 61 16.48 2.21 -18.22
C VAL A 61 15.16 2.95 -18.02
N ASP A 62 14.10 2.26 -17.61
CA ASP A 62 12.79 2.88 -17.36
C ASP A 62 12.87 3.91 -16.22
N LYS A 63 13.64 3.61 -15.16
CA LYS A 63 13.92 4.56 -14.06
C LYS A 63 14.71 5.79 -14.50
N LEU A 64 15.63 5.65 -15.46
CA LEU A 64 16.40 6.77 -16.02
C LEU A 64 15.61 7.60 -17.03
N ASN A 65 14.78 6.96 -17.85
CA ASN A 65 13.94 7.64 -18.85
C ASN A 65 12.82 8.45 -18.19
N GLY A 66 12.30 7.98 -17.06
CA GLY A 66 11.49 8.80 -16.18
C GLY A 66 12.37 9.80 -15.47
N PHE A 67 12.57 10.99 -16.02
CA PHE A 67 13.22 12.11 -15.31
C PHE A 67 12.58 12.35 -13.92
N SER A 68 11.29 12.02 -13.76
CA SER A 68 10.56 12.04 -12.50
C SER A 68 10.99 10.98 -11.46
N GLY A 69 11.70 9.92 -11.87
CA GLY A 69 12.15 8.83 -10.99
C GLY A 69 13.54 9.03 -10.40
N ILE A 70 14.27 10.07 -10.83
CA ILE A 70 15.66 10.31 -10.44
C ILE A 70 15.75 10.95 -9.03
N GLY A 71 14.65 11.52 -8.52
CA GLY A 71 14.63 12.22 -7.24
C GLY A 71 15.63 13.37 -7.27
N LEU A 72 15.45 14.31 -8.22
CA LEU A 72 16.42 15.38 -8.45
C LEU A 72 16.63 16.28 -7.24
N PHE A 73 15.63 16.35 -6.37
CA PHE A 73 15.64 17.10 -5.13
C PHE A 73 15.35 16.21 -3.95
N SER A 74 16.03 16.48 -2.84
CA SER A 74 15.70 15.95 -1.53
C SER A 74 15.23 17.11 -0.65
N ALA A 75 14.26 16.83 0.21
CA ALA A 75 13.86 17.75 1.26
C ALA A 75 14.16 17.13 2.62
N SER A 76 14.52 17.99 3.57
CA SER A 76 14.79 17.59 4.95
C SER A 76 14.15 18.59 5.92
N SER A 77 13.63 18.06 7.03
CA SER A 77 13.15 18.84 8.16
C SER A 77 14.22 18.88 9.25
N ALA A 78 14.38 20.03 9.90
CA ALA A 78 15.21 20.14 11.09
C ALA A 78 14.62 19.40 12.31
N ASP A 79 13.30 19.18 12.32
CA ASP A 79 12.61 18.40 13.36
C ASP A 79 11.54 17.49 12.72
N GLU A 80 11.91 16.23 12.50
CA GLU A 80 11.04 15.21 11.93
C GLU A 80 9.92 14.76 12.87
N ALA A 81 9.95 15.13 14.16
CA ALA A 81 8.84 14.86 15.08
C ALA A 81 7.68 15.86 14.88
N VAL A 82 7.96 17.04 14.30
CA VAL A 82 6.95 18.06 13.97
C VAL A 82 6.36 17.80 12.59
N PHE A 83 7.21 17.60 11.58
CA PHE A 83 6.75 17.24 10.24
C PHE A 83 7.84 16.51 9.46
N THR A 84 7.41 15.66 8.53
CA THR A 84 8.30 15.08 7.51
C THR A 84 8.05 15.74 6.16
N VAL A 85 9.02 15.65 5.27
CA VAL A 85 8.97 16.33 3.97
C VAL A 85 9.44 15.40 2.87
N ASN A 86 8.76 15.46 1.73
CA ASN A 86 9.23 14.87 0.49
C ASN A 86 9.27 15.94 -0.61
N ALA A 87 10.32 15.92 -1.43
CA ALA A 87 10.42 16.76 -2.63
C ALA A 87 10.20 15.90 -3.87
N ASP A 88 9.51 16.46 -4.86
CA ASP A 88 9.45 15.91 -6.21
C ASP A 88 10.46 16.63 -7.13
N ASN A 89 10.33 16.42 -8.44
CA ASN A 89 11.29 16.93 -9.43
C ASN A 89 10.96 18.35 -9.91
N ASP A 90 9.80 18.88 -9.55
CA ASP A 90 9.37 20.26 -9.79
C ASP A 90 9.72 21.17 -8.61
N ALA A 91 10.26 20.59 -7.53
CA ALA A 91 10.76 21.34 -6.38
C ALA A 91 11.90 22.30 -6.78
N ALA A 92 11.97 23.43 -6.08
CA ALA A 92 13.09 24.36 -6.20
C ALA A 92 13.98 24.27 -4.96
N ALA A 93 15.30 24.24 -5.17
CA ALA A 93 16.25 24.28 -4.07
C ALA A 93 16.11 25.60 -3.29
N GLY A 94 16.03 25.51 -1.97
CA GLY A 94 15.71 26.62 -1.09
C GLY A 94 15.57 26.17 0.36
N SER A 95 15.59 27.15 1.27
CA SER A 95 15.35 26.94 2.70
C SER A 95 14.11 27.74 3.09
N TYR A 96 13.25 27.15 3.90
CA TYR A 96 11.98 27.72 4.34
C TYR A 96 11.84 27.53 5.85
N ASP A 97 11.36 28.54 6.56
CA ASP A 97 11.06 28.44 7.99
C ASP A 97 9.58 28.11 8.18
N ILE A 98 9.28 26.96 8.78
CA ILE A 98 7.91 26.45 8.96
C ILE A 98 7.53 26.48 10.43
N VAL A 99 6.37 27.07 10.74
CA VAL A 99 5.74 26.97 12.06
C VAL A 99 4.39 26.28 11.92
N VAL A 100 4.22 25.13 12.58
CA VAL A 100 2.96 24.38 12.57
C VAL A 100 2.10 24.82 13.75
N GLN A 101 1.07 25.63 13.48
CA GLN A 101 0.24 26.23 14.53
C GLN A 101 -0.87 25.29 15.00
N ALA A 102 -1.47 24.55 14.07
CA ALA A 102 -2.54 23.60 14.34
C ALA A 102 -2.47 22.43 13.35
N LEU A 103 -2.90 21.25 13.81
CA LEU A 103 -3.08 20.09 12.96
C LEU A 103 -4.53 20.00 12.48
N ALA A 104 -4.72 19.38 11.33
CA ALA A 104 -6.04 19.01 10.87
C ALA A 104 -6.58 17.87 11.74
N GLU A 105 -7.81 18.03 12.23
CA GLU A 105 -8.52 17.02 13.02
C GLU A 105 -9.81 16.61 12.32
N SER A 106 -10.15 15.32 12.40
CA SER A 106 -11.41 14.81 11.89
C SER A 106 -12.54 14.96 12.91
N HIS A 107 -13.74 15.27 12.42
CA HIS A 107 -14.94 15.39 13.24
C HIS A 107 -15.26 14.03 13.88
N LYS A 108 -15.48 14.01 15.20
CA LYS A 108 -15.97 12.83 15.92
C LYS A 108 -17.24 13.14 16.72
N MET A 109 -18.23 12.27 16.59
CA MET A 109 -19.46 12.28 17.39
C MET A 109 -19.61 10.97 18.15
N GLY A 110 -20.26 11.01 19.32
CA GLY A 110 -20.54 9.84 20.14
C GLY A 110 -21.97 9.87 20.67
N SER A 111 -22.61 8.71 20.76
CA SER A 111 -23.94 8.58 21.37
C SER A 111 -23.88 8.67 22.89
N ALA A 112 -25.04 8.68 23.56
CA ALA A 112 -25.09 8.34 24.98
C ALA A 112 -24.74 6.88 25.24
N SER A 113 -24.63 6.53 26.53
CA SER A 113 -24.37 5.17 27.00
C SER A 113 -25.59 4.26 26.79
N PHE A 114 -25.37 3.08 26.23
CA PHE A 114 -26.32 1.98 26.12
C PHE A 114 -25.86 0.79 26.98
N ALA A 115 -26.81 -0.04 27.42
CA ALA A 115 -26.52 -1.20 28.24
C ALA A 115 -25.92 -2.38 27.45
N ASP A 116 -26.12 -2.41 26.14
CA ASP A 116 -25.67 -3.47 25.23
C ASP A 116 -25.62 -2.97 23.77
N SER A 117 -24.94 -3.73 22.90
CA SER A 117 -24.79 -3.44 21.47
C SER A 117 -25.77 -4.19 20.55
N ASP A 118 -26.37 -5.30 21.02
CA ASP A 118 -26.94 -6.34 20.14
C ASP A 118 -28.39 -6.75 20.48
N THR A 119 -29.00 -6.18 21.52
CA THR A 119 -30.33 -6.57 21.98
C THR A 119 -31.28 -5.38 22.15
N THR A 120 -30.80 -4.24 22.64
CA THR A 120 -31.61 -3.03 22.75
C THR A 120 -31.80 -2.43 21.36
N THR A 121 -33.07 -2.30 20.95
CA THR A 121 -33.43 -1.67 19.68
C THR A 121 -33.64 -0.18 19.86
N ILE A 122 -33.27 0.59 18.83
CA ILE A 122 -33.30 2.05 18.81
C ILE A 122 -34.31 2.50 17.78
N GLY A 123 -34.99 3.62 18.07
CA GLY A 123 -36.01 4.17 17.18
C GLY A 123 -37.25 3.28 17.03
N ASN A 124 -38.23 3.81 16.33
CA ASN A 124 -39.43 3.10 15.90
C ASN A 124 -39.25 2.62 14.45
N ALA A 125 -40.04 1.64 14.03
CA ALA A 125 -39.98 1.13 12.66
C ALA A 125 -40.17 2.27 11.64
N GLY A 126 -39.20 2.42 10.73
CA GLY A 126 -39.18 3.46 9.71
C GLY A 126 -38.48 4.77 10.12
N ASP A 127 -37.93 4.86 11.34
CA ASP A 127 -37.06 5.97 11.71
C ASP A 127 -35.74 5.89 10.94
N THR A 128 -35.28 7.02 10.43
CA THR A 128 -34.07 7.15 9.63
C THR A 128 -33.10 8.13 10.26
N MET A 129 -31.82 7.88 10.04
CA MET A 129 -30.70 8.73 10.40
C MET A 129 -30.05 9.23 9.11
N THR A 130 -30.09 10.54 8.90
CA THR A 130 -29.38 11.19 7.80
C THR A 130 -28.03 11.66 8.29
N LEU A 131 -26.97 11.14 7.68
CA LEU A 131 -25.61 11.60 7.91
C LEU A 131 -25.15 12.39 6.68
N ALA A 132 -24.50 13.54 6.91
CA ALA A 132 -23.99 14.37 5.82
C ALA A 132 -22.59 14.89 6.11
N VAL A 133 -21.76 14.95 5.07
CA VAL A 133 -20.43 15.57 5.04
C VAL A 133 -20.41 16.56 3.87
N GLY A 134 -20.19 17.84 4.15
CA GLY A 134 -20.28 18.89 3.14
C GLY A 134 -21.66 18.93 2.47
N THR A 135 -21.71 18.73 1.15
CA THR A 135 -22.96 18.72 0.36
C THR A 135 -23.52 17.32 0.13
N GLN A 136 -22.82 16.28 0.55
CA GLN A 136 -23.22 14.89 0.32
C GLN A 136 -23.89 14.36 1.58
N SER A 137 -24.95 13.57 1.41
CA SER A 137 -25.68 12.95 2.51
C SER A 137 -26.18 11.57 2.12
N PHE A 138 -26.29 10.69 3.11
CA PHE A 138 -26.90 9.39 2.97
C PHE A 138 -27.80 9.09 4.16
N ASN A 139 -28.75 8.17 3.94
CA ASN A 139 -29.75 7.80 4.93
C ASN A 139 -29.50 6.37 5.39
N VAL A 140 -29.57 6.17 6.70
CA VAL A 140 -29.47 4.87 7.34
C VAL A 140 -30.77 4.61 8.08
N ASP A 141 -31.38 3.46 7.80
CA ASP A 141 -32.51 2.98 8.60
C ASP A 141 -31.99 2.65 10.01
N ILE A 142 -32.58 3.26 11.04
CA ILE A 142 -32.27 2.98 12.43
C ILE A 142 -33.42 2.27 13.15
N GLY A 143 -34.59 2.23 12.52
CA GLY A 143 -35.83 1.80 13.16
C GLY A 143 -35.82 0.34 13.60
N GLY A 144 -35.91 0.11 14.90
CA GLY A 144 -35.90 -1.24 15.46
C GLY A 144 -34.55 -1.95 15.34
N LYS A 145 -33.46 -1.22 15.07
CA LYS A 145 -32.11 -1.77 14.95
C LYS A 145 -31.31 -1.62 16.25
N THR A 146 -30.35 -2.50 16.44
CA THR A 146 -29.39 -2.44 17.55
C THR A 146 -28.20 -1.55 17.18
N LEU A 147 -27.35 -1.15 18.15
CA LEU A 147 -26.16 -0.35 17.85
C LEU A 147 -25.24 -1.03 16.83
N SER A 148 -25.04 -2.35 16.97
CA SER A 148 -24.24 -3.17 16.06
C SER A 148 -24.80 -3.18 14.63
N GLN A 149 -26.13 -3.25 14.51
CA GLN A 149 -26.80 -3.16 13.21
C GLN A 149 -26.74 -1.76 12.59
N ILE A 150 -26.78 -0.71 13.42
CA ILE A 150 -26.64 0.68 12.94
C ILE A 150 -25.20 0.95 12.49
N GLU A 151 -24.21 0.52 13.28
CA GLU A 151 -22.79 0.59 12.91
C GLU A 151 -22.54 -0.09 11.56
N GLN A 152 -23.01 -1.34 11.42
CA GLN A 152 -22.88 -2.09 10.18
C GLN A 152 -23.60 -1.38 9.03
N ALA A 153 -24.82 -0.89 9.24
CA ALA A 153 -25.58 -0.20 8.20
C ALA A 153 -24.90 1.08 7.72
N ILE A 154 -24.19 1.81 8.60
CA ILE A 154 -23.38 2.98 8.22
C ILE A 154 -22.16 2.54 7.39
N ASN A 155 -21.39 1.58 7.90
CA ASN A 155 -20.13 1.16 7.28
C ASN A 155 -20.34 0.41 5.94
N GLU A 156 -21.49 -0.24 5.76
CA GLU A 156 -21.85 -0.97 4.53
C GLU A 156 -22.72 -0.15 3.56
N ALA A 157 -23.08 1.09 3.91
CA ALA A 157 -23.85 1.96 3.03
C ALA A 157 -23.08 2.25 1.74
N THR A 158 -23.68 1.95 0.59
CA THR A 158 -23.04 2.13 -0.72
C THR A 158 -22.83 3.60 -1.10
N ASP A 159 -23.61 4.48 -0.49
CA ASP A 159 -23.59 5.93 -0.62
C ASP A 159 -22.90 6.61 0.58
N ASN A 160 -22.16 5.85 1.40
CA ASN A 160 -21.40 6.41 2.51
C ASN A 160 -20.43 7.49 2.01
N THR A 161 -20.55 8.68 2.60
CA THR A 161 -19.86 9.90 2.17
C THR A 161 -18.51 10.13 2.89
N GLY A 162 -17.92 9.09 3.48
CA GLY A 162 -16.68 9.18 4.25
C GLY A 162 -16.89 9.28 5.76
N ILE A 163 -17.82 8.48 6.29
CA ILE A 163 -18.10 8.36 7.72
C ILE A 163 -17.89 6.92 8.16
N SER A 164 -16.97 6.71 9.09
CA SER A 164 -16.78 5.43 9.76
C SER A 164 -17.53 5.40 11.09
N ALA A 165 -18.34 4.36 11.28
CA ALA A 165 -18.97 4.03 12.55
C ALA A 165 -18.17 2.97 13.30
N GLY A 166 -18.19 3.03 14.64
CA GLY A 166 -17.62 2.01 15.49
C GLY A 166 -18.23 2.03 16.88
N ILE A 167 -18.19 0.90 17.58
CA ILE A 167 -18.71 0.78 18.95
C ILE A 167 -17.56 0.76 19.96
N ILE A 168 -17.64 1.66 20.95
CA ILE A 168 -16.75 1.65 22.10
C ILE A 168 -17.47 1.00 23.27
N GLN A 169 -16.86 -0.03 23.85
CA GLN A 169 -17.28 -0.59 25.13
C GLN A 169 -16.41 -0.02 26.25
N GLU A 170 -17.03 0.66 27.21
CA GLU A 170 -16.36 1.12 28.41
C GLU A 170 -16.25 -0.03 29.43
N ASN A 171 -15.22 0.02 30.28
CA ASN A 171 -15.00 -0.96 31.35
C ASN A 171 -16.16 -1.07 32.36
N SER A 172 -17.08 -0.08 32.36
CA SER A 172 -18.33 -0.08 33.13
C SER A 172 -19.38 -1.07 32.58
N GLY A 173 -19.19 -1.58 31.37
CA GLY A 173 -20.17 -2.37 30.62
C GLY A 173 -21.09 -1.54 29.73
N SER A 174 -20.88 -0.21 29.66
CA SER A 174 -21.66 0.68 28.78
C SER A 174 -21.10 0.69 27.36
N PHE A 175 -21.99 0.79 26.37
CA PHE A 175 -21.65 0.83 24.95
C PHE A 175 -21.99 2.20 24.35
N TYR A 176 -21.13 2.68 23.45
CA TYR A 176 -21.28 3.96 22.77
C TYR A 176 -21.08 3.77 21.28
N LEU A 177 -22.00 4.25 20.46
CA LEU A 177 -21.77 4.39 19.03
C LEU A 177 -20.91 5.63 18.81
N THR A 178 -19.84 5.48 18.06
CA THR A 178 -18.97 6.58 17.64
C THR A 178 -18.99 6.70 16.14
N LEU A 179 -19.08 7.93 15.67
CA LEU A 179 -18.96 8.28 14.26
C LEU A 179 -17.73 9.14 14.10
N THR A 180 -16.93 8.83 13.10
CA THR A 180 -15.71 9.57 12.77
C THR A 180 -15.73 9.88 11.28
N SER A 181 -15.45 11.13 10.90
CA SER A 181 -15.21 11.43 9.50
C SER A 181 -13.85 10.84 9.09
N ASP A 182 -13.81 10.21 7.93
CA ASP A 182 -12.60 9.59 7.40
C ASP A 182 -11.55 10.64 7.03
N GLU A 183 -12.00 11.84 6.67
CA GLU A 183 -11.16 12.97 6.30
C GLU A 183 -11.08 14.01 7.44
N THR A 184 -9.95 14.70 7.53
CA THR A 184 -9.77 15.81 8.48
C THR A 184 -10.25 17.13 7.88
N GLY A 185 -10.35 18.19 8.69
CA GLY A 185 -10.67 19.53 8.18
C GLY A 185 -12.12 19.95 8.34
N VAL A 186 -12.35 21.25 8.46
CA VAL A 186 -13.66 21.84 8.80
C VAL A 186 -14.73 21.58 7.74
N GLU A 187 -14.32 21.42 6.47
CA GLU A 187 -15.22 21.08 5.37
C GLU A 187 -15.80 19.66 5.51
N ASN A 188 -15.06 18.78 6.19
CA ASN A 188 -15.46 17.40 6.47
C ASN A 188 -16.21 17.27 7.80
N ALA A 189 -16.76 18.38 8.31
CA ALA A 189 -17.63 18.35 9.47
C ALA A 189 -18.93 17.59 9.16
N MET A 190 -19.11 16.46 9.84
CA MET A 190 -20.37 15.71 9.82
C MET A 190 -21.54 16.48 10.43
N THR A 191 -22.72 16.30 9.85
CA THR A 191 -24.00 16.63 10.48
C THR A 191 -24.87 15.39 10.55
N VAL A 192 -25.64 15.28 11.64
CA VAL A 192 -26.51 14.14 11.91
C VAL A 192 -27.90 14.67 12.19
N SER A 193 -28.89 14.11 11.51
CA SER A 193 -30.31 14.42 11.74
C SER A 193 -31.15 13.15 11.66
N PHE A 194 -32.34 13.20 12.22
CA PHE A 194 -33.22 12.04 12.35
C PHE A 194 -34.62 12.39 11.85
N ALA A 195 -35.26 11.46 11.15
CA ALA A 195 -36.62 11.61 10.66
C ALA A 195 -37.45 10.35 10.91
N ASP A 196 -38.77 10.50 11.01
CA ASP A 196 -39.70 9.36 11.06
C ASP A 196 -39.98 8.78 9.67
N SER A 197 -40.81 7.72 9.62
CA SER A 197 -41.24 7.07 8.37
C SER A 197 -41.94 7.96 7.34
N GLY A 198 -42.33 9.18 7.72
CA GLY A 198 -42.94 10.19 6.86
C GLY A 198 -42.02 11.36 6.55
N ASP A 199 -40.71 11.23 6.75
CA ASP A 199 -39.68 12.26 6.61
C ASP A 199 -39.88 13.49 7.53
N ASN A 200 -40.63 13.34 8.63
CA ASN A 200 -40.77 14.42 9.60
C ASN A 200 -39.58 14.40 10.57
N PRO A 201 -38.90 15.54 10.81
CA PRO A 201 -37.80 15.58 11.76
C PRO A 201 -38.23 15.13 13.16
N ILE A 202 -37.46 14.21 13.74
CA ILE A 202 -37.65 13.70 15.11
C ILE A 202 -36.50 14.13 16.03
N ALA A 203 -36.72 14.01 17.33
CA ALA A 203 -35.64 14.19 18.31
C ALA A 203 -34.61 13.05 18.16
N ASP A 204 -33.35 13.38 18.40
CA ASP A 204 -32.23 12.43 18.34
C ASP A 204 -32.41 11.28 19.35
N PRO A 205 -32.68 10.04 18.89
CA PRO A 205 -32.87 8.89 19.78
C PRO A 205 -31.54 8.33 20.31
N LEU A 206 -30.41 8.68 19.71
CA LEU A 206 -29.06 8.28 20.10
C LEU A 206 -28.39 9.29 21.02
N THR A 207 -28.94 10.51 21.10
CA THR A 207 -28.38 11.66 21.85
C THR A 207 -26.91 11.90 21.51
N MET A 208 -26.63 11.99 20.21
CA MET A 208 -25.31 12.19 19.65
C MET A 208 -24.75 13.55 20.09
N VAL A 209 -23.51 13.52 20.59
CA VAL A 209 -22.76 14.71 20.98
C VAL A 209 -21.44 14.76 20.23
N GLN A 210 -21.02 15.97 19.88
CA GLN A 210 -19.69 16.20 19.34
C GLN A 210 -18.64 15.90 20.43
N THR A 211 -17.76 14.95 20.16
CA THR A 211 -16.66 14.57 21.06
C THR A 211 -15.33 15.18 20.62
N ARG A 212 -15.18 15.49 19.32
CA ARG A 212 -14.06 16.25 18.75
C ARG A 212 -14.54 17.07 17.56
N ALA A 213 -14.25 18.36 17.53
CA ALA A 213 -14.58 19.21 16.38
C ALA A 213 -13.67 18.87 15.19
N ALA A 214 -14.15 19.05 13.96
CA ALA A 214 -13.25 19.14 12.82
C ALA A 214 -12.43 20.44 12.89
N ALA A 215 -11.16 20.36 12.52
CA ALA A 215 -10.24 21.49 12.45
C ALA A 215 -9.34 21.36 11.22
N ASP A 216 -8.97 22.48 10.61
CA ASP A 216 -7.98 22.52 9.54
C ASP A 216 -6.57 22.60 10.12
N ALA A 217 -5.60 22.04 9.40
CA ALA A 217 -4.19 22.32 9.63
C ALA A 217 -3.91 23.79 9.32
N GLN A 218 -3.09 24.41 10.16
CA GLN A 218 -2.63 25.77 9.96
C GLN A 218 -1.12 25.83 10.15
N LEU A 219 -0.43 26.36 9.15
CA LEU A 219 1.01 26.56 9.18
C LEU A 219 1.38 27.95 8.67
N LEU A 220 2.56 28.39 9.06
CA LEU A 220 3.16 29.65 8.65
C LEU A 220 4.49 29.37 7.97
N VAL A 221 4.67 29.86 6.74
CA VAL A 221 5.92 29.77 5.99
C VAL A 221 6.61 31.14 6.00
N ASP A 222 7.89 31.16 6.34
CA ASP A 222 8.76 32.34 6.39
C ASP A 222 8.15 33.52 7.17
N ASN A 223 7.41 33.20 8.24
CA ASN A 223 6.64 34.15 9.06
C ASN A 223 5.65 35.06 8.33
N SER A 224 5.38 34.80 7.05
CA SER A 224 4.71 35.74 6.17
C SER A 224 3.49 35.13 5.49
N TYR A 225 3.50 33.83 5.25
CA TYR A 225 2.46 33.14 4.48
C TYR A 225 1.72 32.14 5.36
N THR A 226 0.49 32.50 5.76
CA THR A 226 -0.40 31.57 6.47
C THR A 226 -1.08 30.64 5.47
N ILE A 227 -0.95 29.34 5.72
CA ILE A 227 -1.52 28.29 4.89
C ILE A 227 -2.47 27.47 5.75
N THR A 228 -3.69 27.28 5.26
CA THR A 228 -4.74 26.50 5.91
C THR A 228 -5.16 25.37 4.99
N ARG A 229 -5.21 24.14 5.48
CA ARG A 229 -5.57 22.95 4.71
C ARG A 229 -6.41 21.99 5.52
N SER A 230 -7.30 21.28 4.84
CA SER A 230 -8.12 20.25 5.47
C SER A 230 -7.34 19.00 5.87
N SER A 231 -6.13 18.78 5.35
CA SER A 231 -5.29 17.61 5.63
C SER A 231 -3.95 17.97 6.27
N ASN A 232 -3.40 17.02 7.03
CA ASN A 232 -2.02 17.06 7.52
C ASN A 232 -0.99 16.70 6.43
N SER A 233 -1.45 16.14 5.30
CA SER A 233 -0.63 15.92 4.12
C SER A 233 -0.84 17.06 3.12
N ILE A 234 0.14 17.95 3.00
CA ILE A 234 0.03 19.22 2.26
C ILE A 234 1.03 19.23 1.11
N SER A 235 0.53 19.11 -0.12
CA SER A 235 1.35 19.01 -1.34
C SER A 235 1.26 20.23 -2.27
N ASP A 236 0.46 21.23 -1.92
CA ASP A 236 0.15 22.39 -2.75
C ASP A 236 0.57 23.73 -2.12
N ALA A 237 1.16 23.69 -0.93
CA ALA A 237 1.65 24.86 -0.19
C ALA A 237 2.94 25.42 -0.79
N ILE A 238 3.89 24.53 -1.07
CA ILE A 238 5.20 24.83 -1.64
C ILE A 238 5.33 23.98 -2.91
N GLN A 239 5.66 24.61 -4.03
CA GLN A 239 5.73 23.92 -5.31
C GLN A 239 6.72 22.75 -5.25
N GLY A 240 6.23 21.57 -5.61
CA GLY A 240 7.02 20.34 -5.66
C GLY A 240 7.40 19.75 -4.30
N VAL A 241 6.80 20.24 -3.21
CA VAL A 241 7.10 19.77 -1.85
C VAL A 241 5.82 19.29 -1.18
N THR A 242 5.86 18.09 -0.62
CA THR A 242 4.81 17.52 0.22
C THR A 242 5.27 17.52 1.67
N LEU A 243 4.48 18.17 2.53
CA LEU A 243 4.64 18.22 3.98
C LEU A 243 3.69 17.20 4.62
N GLU A 244 4.18 16.42 5.57
CA GLU A 244 3.33 15.58 6.42
C GLU A 244 3.46 16.06 7.87
N LEU A 245 2.40 16.69 8.39
CA LEU A 245 2.38 17.29 9.72
C LEU A 245 2.08 16.24 10.79
N LEU A 246 2.91 16.21 11.83
CA LEU A 246 2.83 15.22 12.91
C LEU A 246 2.57 15.86 14.28
N ALA A 247 3.08 17.07 14.50
CA ALA A 247 2.88 17.84 15.72
C ALA A 247 2.90 19.35 15.45
N THR A 248 2.38 20.13 16.40
CA THR A 248 2.51 21.60 16.40
C THR A 248 3.90 22.02 16.84
N SER A 249 4.40 23.16 16.32
CA SER A 249 5.64 23.80 16.77
C SER A 249 5.38 25.22 17.29
N ALA A 250 6.08 25.58 18.37
CA ALA A 250 6.10 26.95 18.88
C ALA A 250 7.18 27.80 18.21
N ASP A 251 8.31 27.16 17.88
CA ASP A 251 9.44 27.77 17.20
C ASP A 251 9.45 27.39 15.71
N GLU A 252 10.26 28.13 14.94
CA GLU A 252 10.53 27.87 13.53
C GLU A 252 11.32 26.57 13.36
N VAL A 253 10.84 25.72 12.45
CA VAL A 253 11.51 24.50 12.04
C VAL A 253 11.95 24.67 10.58
N ALA A 254 13.25 24.61 10.35
CA ALA A 254 13.81 24.80 9.02
C ALA A 254 13.52 23.60 8.13
N LEU A 255 13.03 23.88 6.93
CA LEU A 255 12.87 22.96 5.82
C LEU A 255 13.91 23.29 4.77
N ASN A 256 14.75 22.32 4.41
CA ASN A 256 15.79 22.50 3.38
C ASN A 256 15.50 21.60 2.20
N VAL A 257 15.41 22.20 1.01
CA VAL A 257 15.31 21.52 -0.28
C VAL A 257 16.63 21.71 -1.02
N ASP A 258 17.27 20.60 -1.36
CA ASP A 258 18.55 20.58 -2.06
C ASP A 258 18.53 19.60 -3.22
N LYS A 259 19.50 19.72 -4.13
CA LYS A 259 19.67 18.73 -5.20
C LYS A 259 20.22 17.43 -4.62
N ASP A 260 19.55 16.31 -4.87
CA ASP A 260 20.05 15.00 -4.47
C ASP A 260 21.03 14.43 -5.51
N LEU A 261 22.25 14.94 -5.48
CA LEU A 261 23.33 14.44 -6.34
C LEU A 261 23.69 12.97 -6.04
N GLY A 262 23.40 12.49 -4.83
CA GLY A 262 23.65 11.11 -4.41
C GLY A 262 22.69 10.13 -5.06
N ALA A 263 21.39 10.47 -5.10
CA ALA A 263 20.37 9.70 -5.81
C ALA A 263 20.65 9.64 -7.31
N VAL A 264 21.07 10.76 -7.92
CA VAL A 264 21.50 10.81 -9.33
C VAL A 264 22.69 9.87 -9.57
N GLN A 265 23.73 9.95 -8.75
CA GLN A 265 24.91 9.09 -8.88
C GLN A 265 24.56 7.60 -8.72
N THR A 266 23.73 7.26 -7.73
CA THR A 266 23.29 5.89 -7.47
C THR A 266 22.48 5.32 -8.63
N THR A 267 21.61 6.13 -9.23
CA THR A 267 20.81 5.74 -10.39
C THR A 267 21.69 5.47 -11.61
N VAL A 268 22.66 6.35 -11.88
CA VAL A 268 23.63 6.16 -12.96
C VAL A 268 24.50 4.92 -12.72
N GLN A 269 24.98 4.71 -11.50
CA GLN A 269 25.77 3.53 -11.13
C GLN A 269 24.95 2.25 -11.32
N SER A 270 23.69 2.23 -10.87
CA SER A 270 22.79 1.08 -11.03
C SER A 270 22.56 0.72 -12.50
N PHE A 271 22.48 1.71 -13.38
CA PHE A 271 22.40 1.48 -14.82
C PHE A 271 23.69 0.89 -15.39
N VAL A 272 24.85 1.43 -15.01
CA VAL A 272 26.16 0.90 -15.42
C VAL A 272 26.32 -0.55 -14.98
N ASP A 273 25.93 -0.87 -13.75
CA ASP A 273 26.00 -2.22 -13.19
C ASP A 273 25.06 -3.19 -13.93
N ALA A 274 23.82 -2.77 -14.20
CA ALA A 274 22.88 -3.56 -14.98
C ALA A 274 23.36 -3.82 -16.41
N TYR A 275 23.95 -2.82 -17.06
CA TYR A 275 24.54 -2.98 -18.39
C TYR A 275 25.73 -3.95 -18.37
N ASN A 276 26.64 -3.80 -17.40
CA ASN A 276 27.80 -4.69 -17.27
C ASN A 276 27.36 -6.13 -16.98
N SER A 277 26.36 -6.31 -16.12
CA SER A 277 25.76 -7.63 -15.85
C SER A 277 25.14 -8.27 -17.09
N LEU A 278 24.42 -7.49 -17.90
CA LEU A 278 23.88 -7.97 -19.18
C LEU A 278 25.00 -8.36 -20.16
N ARG A 279 26.03 -7.52 -20.29
CA ARG A 279 27.21 -7.80 -21.12
C ARG A 279 27.93 -9.06 -20.68
N ASP A 280 28.12 -9.25 -19.38
CA ASP A 280 28.82 -10.41 -18.82
C ASP A 280 27.99 -11.69 -19.00
N THR A 281 26.67 -11.60 -18.86
CA THR A 281 25.75 -12.70 -19.18
C THR A 281 25.85 -13.09 -20.66
N LEU A 282 25.90 -12.10 -21.56
CA LEU A 282 26.09 -12.32 -23.00
C LEU A 282 27.48 -12.87 -23.34
N SER A 283 28.54 -12.45 -22.65
CA SER A 283 29.89 -12.96 -22.93
C SER A 283 30.10 -14.40 -22.44
N THR A 284 29.56 -14.76 -21.28
CA THR A 284 29.65 -16.10 -20.70
C THR A 284 28.72 -17.11 -21.38
N THR A 285 27.52 -16.69 -21.78
CA THR A 285 26.54 -17.59 -22.41
C THR A 285 26.93 -18.03 -23.82
N TRP A 286 27.77 -17.26 -24.53
CA TRP A 286 28.09 -17.48 -25.94
C TRP A 286 29.52 -17.97 -26.19
N GLN A 287 30.27 -18.35 -25.14
CA GLN A 287 31.54 -19.07 -25.26
C GLN A 287 31.29 -20.57 -25.34
N TRP A 288 30.90 -21.06 -26.52
CA TRP A 288 30.85 -22.50 -26.86
C TRP A 288 31.88 -22.81 -27.93
#